data_AF-A0A3R6G742-F1
#
_entry.id   AF-A0A3R6G742-F1
#
_cell.length_a   1.000
_cell.length_b   1.000
_cell.length_c   1.000
_cell.angle_alpha   90.00
_cell.angle_beta   90.00
_cell.angle_gamma   90.00
#
_symmetry.space_group_name_H-M   'P 1'
#
loop_
_entity.id
_entity.type
_entity.pdbx_description
1 polymer ?
#
loop_
_entity_poly.entity_id
_entity_poly.type
_entity_poly.pdbx_seq_one_letter_code
_entity_poly.pdbx_strand_id
1 'polypeptide(L)' 'MKHVNFKDYAEVNERILEGYTITNVSTGINAEDSGMLLELSKKIDNVTIGIDVCFNPAPDPDINETEFMISEEYVKKIE' A
#
# COMPACT_ATOMS: atom_id res chain seq x y z
N MET A 1 6.89 -2.32 -19.30
CA MET A 1 6.72 -2.55 -17.85
C MET A 1 6.67 -1.18 -17.19
N LYS A 2 5.58 -0.83 -16.51
CA LYS A 2 5.46 0.46 -15.82
C LYS A 2 6.40 0.40 -14.61
N HIS A 3 7.35 1.32 -14.51
CA HIS A 3 8.25 1.40 -13.36
C HIS A 3 7.39 1.69 -12.13
N VAL A 4 7.36 0.78 -11.15
CA VAL A 4 6.69 1.00 -9.87
C VAL A 4 7.66 1.86 -9.05
N ASN A 5 7.40 3.16 -8.99
CA ASN A 5 8.16 4.07 -8.13
C ASN A 5 7.57 3.98 -6.73
N PHE A 6 8.20 3.17 -5.88
CA PHE A 6 7.91 3.14 -4.46
C PHE A 6 8.22 4.52 -3.87
N LYS A 7 7.22 5.15 -3.25
CA LYS A 7 7.41 6.42 -2.52
C LYS A 7 7.60 6.10 -1.03
N ASP A 8 8.57 6.77 -0.43
CA ASP A 8 8.79 6.73 1.02
C ASP A 8 7.56 7.26 1.76
N TYR A 9 7.16 6.61 2.86
CA TYR A 9 6.06 7.04 3.72
C TYR A 9 6.22 8.46 4.26
N ALA A 10 7.45 8.97 4.39
CA ALA A 10 7.68 10.37 4.76
C ALA A 10 7.10 11.38 3.75
N GLU A 11 6.82 10.95 2.52
CA GLU A 11 6.14 11.74 1.49
C GLU A 11 4.61 11.53 1.47
N VAL A 12 4.10 10.55 2.23
CA VAL A 12 2.67 10.25 2.37
C VAL A 12 2.06 11.22 3.39
N ASN A 13 1.58 12.37 2.91
CA ASN A 13 0.79 13.29 3.72
C ASN A 13 -0.57 12.66 4.06
N GLU A 14 -1.10 12.84 5.28
CA GLU A 14 -2.44 12.41 5.71
C GLU A 14 -3.54 12.71 4.68
N ARG A 15 -3.42 13.82 3.94
CA ARG A 15 -4.32 14.19 2.82
C ARG A 15 -4.42 13.15 1.70
N ILE A 16 -3.36 12.38 1.45
CA ILE A 16 -3.34 11.34 0.41
C ILE A 16 -4.24 10.17 0.83
N LEU A 17 -4.31 9.89 2.13
CA LEU A 17 -5.12 8.80 2.70
C LEU A 17 -6.56 9.24 3.04
N GLU A 18 -6.89 10.53 2.90
CA GLU A 18 -8.20 11.07 3.26
C GLU A 18 -9.34 10.47 2.40
N GLY A 19 -10.31 9.87 3.09
CA GLY A 19 -11.48 9.24 2.48
C GLY A 19 -11.24 7.85 1.91
N TYR A 20 -10.06 7.25 2.11
CA TYR A 20 -9.87 5.83 1.92
C TYR A 20 -10.47 5.04 3.10
N THR A 21 -10.98 3.85 2.81
CA THR A 21 -11.45 2.87 3.79
C THR A 21 -10.53 1.66 3.75
N ILE A 22 -10.22 1.09 4.91
CA ILE A 22 -9.51 -0.19 4.99
C ILE A 22 -10.45 -1.28 4.49
N THR A 23 -10.09 -1.93 3.39
CA THR A 23 -10.85 -3.05 2.81
C THR A 23 -10.32 -4.40 3.25
N ASN A 24 -9.03 -4.50 3.57
CA ASN A 24 -8.42 -5.72 4.07
C ASN A 24 -7.24 -5.41 4.98
N VAL A 25 -7.01 -6.30 5.94
CA VAL A 25 -5.81 -6.33 6.79
C VAL A 25 -5.34 -7.77 6.82
N SER A 26 -4.13 -8.01 6.29
CA SER A 26 -3.47 -9.31 6.38
C SER A 26 -2.22 -9.18 7.22
N THR A 27 -1.97 -10.13 8.11
CA THR A 27 -0.76 -10.21 8.93
C THR A 27 -0.02 -11.50 8.64
N GLY A 28 1.27 -11.56 8.97
CA GLY A 28 2.04 -12.78 8.77
C GLY A 28 2.47 -13.02 7.31
N ILE A 29 2.55 -11.94 6.53
CA ILE A 29 2.75 -12.04 5.07
C ILE A 29 4.21 -12.30 4.66
N ASN A 30 5.16 -12.12 5.58
CA ASN A 30 6.59 -12.30 5.35
C ASN A 30 7.09 -13.62 5.99
N ALA A 31 8.33 -14.01 5.68
CA ALA A 31 8.91 -15.26 6.16
C ALA A 31 8.95 -15.38 7.69
N GLU A 32 9.02 -14.24 8.38
CA GLU A 32 9.11 -14.14 9.85
C GLU A 32 7.74 -13.98 10.54
N ASP A 33 6.63 -14.10 9.80
CA ASP A 33 5.26 -13.98 10.31
C ASP A 33 4.97 -12.65 11.05
N SER A 34 5.70 -11.59 10.70
CA SER A 34 5.70 -10.29 11.38
C SER A 34 5.21 -9.13 10.50
N GLY A 35 5.14 -9.36 9.19
CA GLY A 35 4.69 -8.36 8.21
C GLY A 35 3.18 -8.16 8.22
N MET A 36 2.73 -7.02 7.66
CA MET A 36 1.31 -6.68 7.52
C MET A 36 1.04 -6.01 6.18
N LEU A 37 -0.08 -6.37 5.54
CA LEU A 37 -0.62 -5.72 4.35
C LEU A 37 -1.92 -5.01 4.71
N LEU A 38 -2.00 -3.73 4.38
CA LEU A 38 -3.20 -2.91 4.51
C LEU A 38 -3.69 -2.54 3.10
N GLU A 39 -4.86 -3.02 2.73
CA GLU A 39 -5.51 -2.61 1.48
C GLU A 39 -6.46 -1.45 1.79
N LEU A 40 -6.22 -0.32 1.16
CA LEU A 40 -7.02 0.90 1.29
C LEU A 40 -7.75 1.11 -0.02
N SER A 41 -9.06 1.40 0.03
CA SER A 41 -9.79 1.79 -1.18
C SER A 41 -10.70 3.00 -0.99
N LYS A 42 -10.87 3.76 -2.07
CA LYS A 42 -11.78 4.90 -2.16
C LYS A 42 -12.57 4.79 -3.45
N LYS A 43 -13.90 4.80 -3.33
CA LYS A 43 -14.79 4.86 -4.49
C LYS A 43 -15.06 6.31 -4.87
N ILE A 44 -14.86 6.64 -6.14
CA ILE A 44 -15.20 7.93 -6.74
C ILE A 44 -15.96 7.65 -8.03
N ASP A 45 -17.23 8.06 -8.08
CA ASP A 45 -18.13 7.81 -9.21
C ASP A 45 -18.18 6.31 -9.60
N ASN A 46 -17.76 5.95 -10.81
CA ASN A 46 -17.72 4.60 -11.34
C ASN A 46 -16.33 3.95 -11.25
N VAL A 47 -15.48 4.43 -10.35
CA VAL A 47 -14.10 3.94 -10.17
C VAL A 47 -13.81 3.68 -8.70
N THR A 48 -13.06 2.63 -8.43
CA THR A 48 -12.37 2.40 -7.17
C THR A 48 -10.88 2.68 -7.35
N ILE A 49 -10.34 3.58 -6.54
CA ILE A 49 -8.90 3.79 -6.39
C ILE A 49 -8.45 2.97 -5.19
N GLY A 50 -7.34 2.25 -5.30
CA GLY A 50 -6.77 1.47 -4.22
C GLY A 50 -5.30 1.73 -4.01
N ILE A 51 -4.87 1.58 -2.76
CA ILE A 51 -3.49 1.68 -2.31
C ILE A 51 -3.24 0.50 -1.38
N ASP A 52 -2.24 -0.30 -1.70
CA ASP A 52 -1.79 -1.38 -0.84
C ASP A 52 -0.53 -0.93 -0.10
N VAL A 53 -0.55 -1.02 1.22
CA VAL A 53 0.55 -0.60 2.08
C VAL A 53 1.10 -1.81 2.80
N CYS A 54 2.40 -2.05 2.65
CA CYS A 54 3.13 -3.11 3.31
C CYS A 54 3.90 -2.54 4.50
N PHE A 55 3.77 -3.21 5.63
CA PHE A 55 4.67 -3.09 6.77
C PHE A 55 5.55 -4.33 6.83
N ASN A 56 6.87 -4.13 6.80
CA ASN A 56 7.85 -5.19 7.03
C ASN A 56 8.87 -4.70 8.09
N PRO A 57 8.87 -5.28 9.30
CA PRO A 57 9.77 -4.83 10.37
C PRO A 57 11.25 -5.18 10.12
N ALA A 58 11.54 -5.99 9.11
CA ALA A 58 12.90 -6.33 8.68
C ALA A 58 13.03 -6.06 7.16
N PRO A 59 13.04 -4.77 6.75
CA PRO A 59 13.11 -4.42 5.33
C PRO A 59 14.47 -4.79 4.74
N ASP A 60 14.48 -5.27 3.50
CA ASP A 60 15.70 -5.53 2.74
C ASP A 60 16.28 -4.22 2.14
N PRO A 61 17.40 -3.71 2.67
CA PRO A 61 17.99 -2.46 2.19
C PRO A 61 18.59 -2.60 0.77
N ASP A 62 18.93 -3.81 0.32
CA ASP A 62 19.56 -4.04 -0.98
C ASP A 62 18.58 -3.81 -2.14
N ILE A 63 17.27 -3.88 -1.85
CA ILE A 63 16.19 -3.58 -2.79
C ILE A 63 15.46 -2.25 -2.49
N ASN A 64 16.03 -1.42 -1.62
CA ASN A 64 15.42 -0.18 -1.11
C ASN A 64 14.03 -0.40 -0.48
N GLU A 65 13.83 -1.52 0.21
CA GLU A 65 12.64 -1.70 1.03
C GLU A 65 12.70 -0.75 2.23
N THR A 66 11.56 -0.19 2.61
CA THR A 66 11.41 0.56 3.86
C THR A 66 10.46 -0.18 4.78
N GLU A 67 10.58 0.06 6.09
CA GLU A 67 9.76 -0.63 7.10
C GLU A 67 8.25 -0.48 6.83
N PHE A 68 7.85 0.66 6.26
CA PHE A 68 6.49 0.92 5.82
C PHE A 68 6.51 1.54 4.43
N MET A 69 5.79 0.94 3.48
CA MET A 69 5.86 1.34 2.07
C MET A 69 4.55 1.08 1.32
N ILE A 70 4.28 1.90 0.31
CA ILE A 70 3.20 1.62 -0.65
C ILE A 70 3.68 0.51 -1.59
N SER A 71 3.05 -0.66 -1.54
CA SER A 71 3.36 -1.80 -2.40
C SER A 71 2.73 -1.65 -3.79
N GLU A 72 1.49 -1.17 -3.86
CA GLU A 72 0.76 -1.00 -5.12
C GLU A 72 -0.21 0.19 -5.06
N GLU A 73 -0.41 0.86 -6.19
CA GLU A 73 -1.48 1.83 -6.41
C GLU A 73 -2.25 1.43 -7.66
N TYR A 74 -3.58 1.33 -7.57
CA TYR A 74 -4.40 0.87 -8.67
C TYR A 74 -5.70 1.67 -8.84
N VAL A 75 -6.26 1.55 -10.06
CA VAL A 75 -7.54 2.15 -10.44
C VAL A 75 -8.37 1.07 -11.13
N LYS A 76 -9.53 0.77 -10.57
CA LYS A 76 -10.45 -0.26 -11.07
C LYS A 76 -11.78 0.38 -11.45
N LYS A 77 -12.23 0.19 -12.69
CA LYS A 77 -13.57 0.61 -13.12
C LYS A 77 -14.62 -0.35 -12.53
N ILE A 78 -15.73 0.21 -12.07
CA ILE A 78 -16.88 -0.53 -11.58
C ILE A 78 -17.78 -0.80 -12.79
N GLU A 79 -17.91 -2.08 -13.13
CA GLU A 79 -18.85 -2.55 -14.17
C GLU A 79 -20.30 -2.48 -13.69
#